data_AF-A0A553Z8A6-F1
#
_entry.id   AF-A0A553Z8A6-F1
#
_cell.length_a   1.000
_cell.length_b   1.000
_cell.length_c   1.000
_cell.angle_alpha   90.00
_cell.angle_beta   90.00
_cell.angle_gamma   90.00
#
_symmetry.space_group_name_H-M   'P 1'
#
loop_
_entity.id
_entity.type
_entity.pdbx_description
1 polymer ?
#
loop_
_entity_poly.entity_id
_entity_poly.type
_entity_poly.pdbx_seq_one_letter_code
_entity_poly.pdbx_strand_id
1 'polypeptide(L)'
;MAGTVGIVLVSHSGPVAESVAALATGLAGAGAGAPVAPAGGTPDGGLGTSAELIAEAARSVDGGAGVALLVDLGSAVLTVKAMLAEGDELPEGARLVDAPFLEGAVAAVVTASTGADLVAVSAAAGEAYGYRKE
;
A
#
# COMPACT_ATOMS: atom_id res chain seq x y z
N MET A 1 16.16 -9.34 13.64
CA MET A 1 15.97 -9.46 12.18
C MET A 1 15.75 -8.06 11.65
N ALA A 2 16.29 -7.72 10.49
CA ALA A 2 15.93 -6.46 9.84
C ALA A 2 14.42 -6.51 9.51
N GLY A 3 13.68 -5.44 9.80
CA GLY A 3 12.26 -5.35 9.47
C GLY A 3 12.03 -5.33 7.96
N THR A 4 10.79 -5.59 7.54
CA THR A 4 10.36 -5.51 6.14
C THR A 4 9.33 -4.40 5.96
N VAL A 5 9.38 -3.68 4.84
CA VAL A 5 8.39 -2.67 4.52
C VAL A 5 7.05 -3.34 4.26
N GLY A 6 6.03 -2.96 5.03
CA GLY A 6 4.64 -3.38 4.79
C GLY A 6 3.98 -2.53 3.71
N ILE A 7 3.04 -3.10 2.96
CA ILE A 7 2.34 -2.39 1.89
C ILE A 7 0.83 -2.50 2.12
N VAL A 8 0.16 -1.36 2.12
CA VAL A 8 -1.31 -1.26 2.18
C VAL A 8 -1.83 -0.67 0.89
N LEU A 9 -2.77 -1.37 0.27
CA LEU A 9 -3.42 -0.94 -0.97
C LEU A 9 -4.82 -0.43 -0.66
N VAL A 10 -4.98 0.89 -0.67
CA VAL A 10 -6.21 1.58 -0.31
C VAL A 10 -7.04 1.88 -1.56
N SER A 11 -8.27 1.36 -1.60
CA SER A 11 -9.19 1.62 -2.71
C SER A 11 -10.61 1.95 -2.25
N HIS A 12 -11.38 2.63 -3.09
CA HIS A 12 -12.82 2.72 -2.90
C HIS A 12 -13.52 1.36 -3.03
N SER A 13 -12.88 0.36 -3.64
CA SER A 13 -13.45 -0.96 -3.89
C SER A 13 -12.57 -2.04 -3.25
N GLY A 14 -13.16 -2.79 -2.30
CA GLY A 14 -12.52 -3.99 -1.74
C GLY A 14 -12.02 -4.95 -2.81
N PRO A 15 -12.86 -5.37 -3.78
CA PRO A 15 -12.43 -6.25 -4.87
C PRO A 15 -11.26 -5.72 -5.71
N VAL A 16 -11.18 -4.41 -5.92
CA VAL A 16 -10.04 -3.79 -6.64
C VAL A 16 -8.77 -3.87 -5.80
N ALA A 17 -8.82 -3.46 -4.52
CA ALA A 17 -7.67 -3.56 -3.62
C ALA A 17 -7.15 -5.00 -3.51
N GLU A 18 -8.05 -5.98 -3.33
CA GLU A 18 -7.72 -7.40 -3.29
C GLU A 18 -7.06 -7.90 -4.58
N SER A 19 -7.61 -7.52 -5.73
CA SER A 19 -7.09 -7.95 -7.03
C SER A 19 -5.70 -7.37 -7.31
N VAL A 20 -5.47 -6.10 -6.94
CA VAL A 20 -4.14 -5.48 -7.07
C VAL A 20 -3.15 -6.12 -6.10
N ALA A 21 -3.55 -6.40 -4.86
CA ALA A 21 -2.70 -7.10 -3.89
C ALA A 21 -2.27 -8.48 -4.40
N ALA A 22 -3.22 -9.26 -4.90
CA ALA A 22 -2.98 -10.59 -5.45
C ALA A 22 -2.05 -10.54 -6.67
N LEU A 23 -2.28 -9.59 -7.59
CA LEU A 23 -1.42 -9.41 -8.76
C LEU A 23 0.00 -9.03 -8.37
N ALA A 24 0.16 -8.00 -7.52
CA ALA A 24 1.47 -7.51 -7.10
C ALA A 24 2.27 -8.58 -6.36
N THR A 25 1.61 -9.33 -5.47
CA THR A 25 2.23 -10.47 -4.76
C THR A 25 2.63 -11.58 -5.72
N GLY A 26 1.76 -11.94 -6.67
CA GLY A 26 2.06 -12.98 -7.66
C GLY A 26 3.23 -12.63 -8.59
N LEU A 27 3.40 -11.35 -8.92
CA LEU A 27 4.50 -10.86 -9.76
C LEU A 27 5.85 -10.75 -9.01
N ALA A 28 5.84 -10.60 -7.68
CA ALA A 28 7.06 -10.55 -6.86
C ALA A 28 7.75 -11.93 -6.72
N GLY A 29 7.07 -13.02 -7.05
CA GLY A 29 7.63 -14.38 -7.06
C GLY A 29 7.64 -15.08 -5.69
N ALA A 30 8.12 -16.33 -5.65
CA ALA A 30 7.96 -17.27 -4.54
C ALA A 30 8.96 -17.08 -3.35
N GLY A 31 9.46 -15.87 -3.13
CA GLY A 31 10.35 -15.54 -2.00
C GLY A 31 9.61 -15.19 -0.70
N ALA A 32 10.34 -14.90 0.37
CA ALA A 32 9.78 -14.28 1.59
C ALA A 32 9.28 -12.86 1.22
N GLY A 33 8.04 -12.79 0.74
CA GLY A 33 7.45 -11.58 0.17
C GLY A 33 7.24 -10.49 1.21
N ALA A 34 7.30 -9.24 0.76
CA ALA A 34 6.84 -8.12 1.56
C ALA A 34 5.39 -8.36 2.03
N PRO A 35 5.03 -8.05 3.29
CA PRO A 35 3.65 -8.13 3.74
C PRO A 35 2.77 -7.15 2.95
N VAL A 36 1.68 -7.63 2.35
CA VAL A 36 0.73 -6.82 1.58
C VAL A 36 -0.68 -7.02 2.13
N ALA A 37 -1.39 -5.93 2.39
CA ALA A 37 -2.79 -5.97 2.82
C ALA A 37 -3.66 -5.05 1.95
N PRO A 38 -4.78 -5.54 1.42
CA PRO A 38 -5.79 -4.70 0.79
C PRO A 38 -6.64 -4.00 1.86
N ALA A 39 -7.02 -2.75 1.61
CA ALA A 39 -7.97 -1.99 2.41
C ALA A 39 -8.91 -1.22 1.48
N GLY A 40 -10.08 -1.77 1.19
CA GLY A 40 -11.02 -1.07 0.31
C GLY A 40 -12.47 -1.30 0.58
N GLY A 41 -13.28 -0.32 0.18
CA GLY A 41 -14.71 -0.30 0.43
C GLY A 41 -15.09 0.19 1.83
N THR A 42 -16.36 0.06 2.13
CA THR A 42 -16.91 0.25 3.48
C THR A 42 -16.95 -1.08 4.24
N PRO A 43 -17.14 -1.08 5.58
CA PRO A 43 -17.28 -2.32 6.35
C PRO A 43 -18.43 -3.23 5.87
N ASP A 44 -19.46 -2.66 5.24
CA ASP A 44 -20.58 -3.39 4.66
C ASP A 44 -20.31 -3.91 3.22
N GLY A 45 -19.09 -3.73 2.71
CA GLY A 45 -18.66 -4.19 1.38
C GLY A 45 -19.05 -3.28 0.21
N GLY A 46 -19.58 -2.09 0.49
CA GLY A 46 -19.92 -1.09 -0.52
C GLY A 46 -18.71 -0.31 -1.03
N LEU A 47 -18.93 0.54 -2.04
CA LEU A 47 -17.89 1.48 -2.48
C LEU A 47 -17.71 2.59 -1.44
N GLY A 48 -16.46 2.86 -1.06
CA GLY A 48 -16.10 3.87 -0.07
C GLY A 48 -14.72 3.60 0.54
N THR A 49 -14.37 4.37 1.56
CA THR A 49 -13.10 4.26 2.26
C THR A 49 -13.37 4.24 3.76
N SER A 50 -12.75 3.31 4.48
CA SER A 50 -12.86 3.21 5.95
C SER A 50 -11.48 3.37 6.57
N ALA A 51 -11.36 4.33 7.49
CA ALA A 51 -10.15 4.54 8.26
C ALA A 51 -9.82 3.31 9.12
N GLU A 52 -10.84 2.63 9.65
CA GLU A 52 -10.70 1.43 10.45
C GLU A 52 -10.09 0.27 9.65
N LEU A 53 -10.56 0.04 8.42
CA LEU A 53 -9.98 -0.99 7.53
C LEU A 53 -8.54 -0.65 7.15
N ILE A 54 -8.23 0.62 6.90
CA ILE A 54 -6.87 1.07 6.58
C ILE A 54 -5.95 0.86 7.78
N ALA A 55 -6.35 1.29 8.97
CA ALA A 55 -5.55 1.18 10.18
C ALA A 55 -5.28 -0.30 10.54
N GLU A 56 -6.29 -1.16 10.39
CA GLU A 56 -6.13 -2.60 10.61
C GLU A 56 -5.18 -3.25 9.59
N ALA A 57 -5.34 -2.92 8.30
CA ALA A 57 -4.43 -3.37 7.27
C ALA A 57 -2.99 -2.93 7.55
N ALA A 58 -2.78 -1.67 7.93
CA ALA A 58 -1.46 -1.12 8.26
C ALA A 58 -0.80 -1.84 9.44
N ARG A 59 -1.56 -2.09 10.53
CA ARG A 59 -1.05 -2.87 11.67
C ARG A 59 -0.69 -4.31 11.28
N SER A 60 -1.47 -4.92 10.38
CA SER A 60 -1.24 -6.31 9.96
C SER A 60 0.04 -6.51 9.14
N VAL A 61 0.53 -5.45 8.49
CA VAL A 61 1.73 -5.49 7.62
C VAL A 61 2.96 -4.83 8.24
N ASP A 62 2.85 -4.24 9.43
CA ASP A 62 3.97 -3.57 10.08
C ASP A 62 5.03 -4.58 10.54
N GLY A 63 6.11 -4.67 9.76
CA GLY A 63 7.30 -5.47 10.06
C GLY A 63 8.41 -4.67 10.75
N GLY A 64 8.17 -3.43 11.18
CA GLY A 64 9.15 -2.57 11.84
C GLY A 64 10.12 -1.84 10.91
N ALA A 65 9.88 -1.83 9.60
CA ALA A 65 10.62 -1.02 8.62
C ALA A 65 9.74 0.04 7.92
N GLY A 66 8.56 0.33 8.49
CA GLY A 66 7.58 1.29 7.98
C GLY A 66 6.56 0.67 7.03
N VAL A 67 5.53 1.46 6.71
CA VAL A 67 4.38 1.03 5.90
C VAL A 67 4.17 1.98 4.73
N ALA A 68 4.15 1.45 3.51
CA ALA A 68 3.80 2.18 2.29
C ALA A 68 2.29 2.08 2.03
N LEU A 69 1.60 3.21 2.07
CA LEU A 69 0.19 3.35 1.73
C LEU A 69 0.07 3.84 0.28
N LEU A 70 -0.38 2.97 -0.62
CA LEU A 70 -0.74 3.36 -1.99
C LEU A 70 -2.26 3.49 -2.09
N VAL A 71 -2.74 4.57 -2.69
CA VAL A 71 -4.15 4.95 -2.64
C VAL A 71 -4.65 5.23 -4.05
N ASP A 72 -5.89 4.85 -4.35
CA ASP A 72 -6.44 4.98 -5.70
C ASP A 72 -6.79 6.42 -6.09
N LEU A 73 -7.84 7.01 -5.54
CA LEU A 73 -8.51 8.19 -6.05
C LEU A 73 -8.83 9.19 -4.93
N GLY A 74 -8.91 10.46 -5.33
CA GLY A 74 -9.32 11.65 -4.56
C GLY A 74 -9.68 11.48 -3.08
N SER A 75 -10.91 11.06 -2.77
CA SER A 75 -11.43 11.00 -1.40
C SER A 75 -10.66 10.02 -0.50
N ALA A 76 -10.22 8.88 -1.02
CA ALA A 76 -9.41 7.94 -0.25
C ALA A 76 -8.06 8.55 0.13
N VAL A 77 -7.47 9.35 -0.78
CA VAL A 77 -6.23 10.08 -0.50
C VAL A 77 -6.42 11.08 0.63
N LEU A 78 -7.56 11.79 0.66
CA LEU A 78 -7.88 12.72 1.74
C LEU A 78 -8.04 12.01 3.09
N THR A 79 -8.70 10.85 3.12
CA THR A 79 -8.81 10.02 4.32
C THR A 79 -7.44 9.63 4.85
N VAL A 80 -6.56 9.08 3.99
CA VAL A 80 -5.20 8.68 4.42
C VAL A 80 -4.37 9.88 4.89
N LYS A 81 -4.49 11.05 4.23
CA LYS A 81 -3.82 12.28 4.67
C LYS A 81 -4.30 12.75 6.05
N ALA A 82 -5.59 12.63 6.34
CA ALA A 82 -6.13 12.97 7.65
C ALA A 82 -5.57 12.03 8.74
N MET A 83 -5.60 10.71 8.50
CA MET A 83 -5.04 9.72 9.43
C MET A 83 -3.55 9.94 9.71
N LEU A 84 -2.76 10.29 8.68
CA LEU A 84 -1.34 10.61 8.84
C LEU A 84 -1.10 11.91 9.61
N ALA A 85 -2.01 12.89 9.50
CA ALA A 85 -1.92 14.15 10.23
C ALA A 85 -2.31 14.01 11.70
N GLU A 86 -3.28 13.14 11.99
CA GLU A 86 -3.72 12.79 13.35
C GLU A 86 -2.66 11.94 14.07
N GLY A 87 -2.12 10.92 13.40
CA GLY A 87 -0.90 10.22 13.81
C GLY A 87 -1.06 9.21 14.96
N ASP A 88 -2.28 8.82 15.30
CA ASP A 88 -2.58 7.88 16.39
C ASP A 88 -3.10 6.50 15.92
N GLU A 89 -3.63 6.40 14.69
CA GLU A 89 -4.17 5.14 14.15
C GLU A 89 -3.18 4.32 13.31
N LEU A 90 -2.19 4.97 12.70
CA LEU A 90 -1.23 4.35 11.77
C LEU A 90 0.10 4.04 12.47
N PRO A 91 0.80 2.95 12.08
CA PRO A 91 2.12 2.65 12.59
C PRO A 91 3.14 3.77 12.37
N GLU A 92 4.13 3.86 13.25
CA GLU A 92 5.23 4.81 13.09
C GLU A 92 5.97 4.57 11.77
N GLY A 93 6.26 5.65 11.04
CA GLY A 93 6.89 5.56 9.73
C GLY A 93 5.95 5.15 8.59
N ALA A 94 4.64 5.05 8.81
CA ALA A 94 3.67 4.97 7.73
C ALA A 94 3.79 6.17 6.79
N ARG A 95 3.69 5.93 5.48
CA ARG A 95 3.88 6.94 4.44
C ARG A 95 2.87 6.77 3.32
N LEU A 96 2.17 7.86 2.99
CA LEU A 96 1.44 7.96 1.73
C LEU A 96 2.44 8.04 0.57
N VAL A 97 2.37 7.07 -0.34
CA VAL A 97 3.22 6.97 -1.52
C VAL A 97 2.48 7.54 -2.73
N ASP A 98 3.06 8.54 -3.36
CA ASP A 98 2.53 9.16 -4.57
C ASP A 98 2.92 8.33 -5.81
N ALA A 99 2.02 7.45 -6.23
CA ALA A 99 2.23 6.51 -7.33
C ALA A 99 0.89 6.10 -7.96
N PRO A 100 0.88 5.70 -9.26
CA PRO A 100 -0.31 5.10 -9.86
C PRO A 100 -0.65 3.79 -9.15
N PHE A 101 -1.93 3.58 -8.84
CA PHE A 101 -2.37 2.55 -7.91
C PHE A 101 -1.91 1.13 -8.27
N LEU A 102 -2.13 0.69 -9.52
CA LEU A 102 -1.80 -0.67 -9.96
C LEU A 102 -0.30 -0.84 -10.20
N GLU A 103 0.26 -0.06 -11.13
CA GLU A 103 1.66 -0.19 -11.56
C GLU A 103 2.63 0.15 -10.42
N GLY A 104 2.29 1.15 -9.63
CA GLY A 104 3.05 1.53 -8.43
C GLY A 104 3.00 0.45 -7.35
N ALA A 105 1.85 -0.22 -7.16
CA ALA A 105 1.75 -1.33 -6.22
C ALA A 105 2.65 -2.50 -6.62
N VAL A 106 2.66 -2.87 -7.91
CA VAL A 106 3.56 -3.92 -8.41
C VAL A 106 5.03 -3.54 -8.16
N ALA A 107 5.43 -2.31 -8.52
CA ALA A 107 6.80 -1.85 -8.30
C ALA A 107 7.17 -1.80 -6.81
N ALA A 108 6.27 -1.34 -5.94
CA ALA A 108 6.45 -1.29 -4.50
C ALA A 108 6.66 -2.70 -3.91
N VAL A 109 5.78 -3.64 -4.23
CA VAL A 109 5.82 -5.01 -3.69
C VAL A 109 7.07 -5.76 -4.16
N VAL A 110 7.43 -5.63 -5.44
CA VAL A 110 8.67 -6.23 -5.98
C VAL A 110 9.90 -5.67 -5.25
N THR A 111 9.96 -4.35 -5.07
CA THR A 111 11.10 -3.67 -4.43
C THR A 111 11.18 -3.99 -2.93
N ALA A 112 10.06 -3.97 -2.22
CA ALA A 112 10.01 -4.32 -0.80
C ALA A 112 10.43 -5.77 -0.56
N SER A 113 10.10 -6.69 -1.49
CA SER A 113 10.45 -8.10 -1.41
C SER A 113 11.96 -8.36 -1.55
N THR A 114 12.75 -7.39 -2.02
CA THR A 114 14.23 -7.47 -2.00
C THR A 114 14.83 -7.02 -0.67
N GLY A 115 14.02 -6.63 0.32
CA GLY A 115 14.46 -6.04 1.58
C GLY A 115 14.87 -4.58 1.46
N ALA A 116 14.45 -3.88 0.40
CA ALA A 116 14.70 -2.46 0.24
C ALA A 116 13.94 -1.64 1.29
N ASP A 117 14.50 -0.47 1.64
CA ASP A 117 13.88 0.42 2.61
C ASP A 117 12.66 1.18 2.04
N LEU A 118 11.91 1.85 2.92
CA LEU A 118 10.70 2.58 2.54
C LEU A 118 10.97 3.71 1.52
N VAL A 119 12.17 4.28 1.50
CA VAL A 119 12.53 5.34 0.54
C VAL A 119 12.67 4.74 -0.85
N ALA A 120 13.41 3.65 -0.99
CA ALA A 120 13.56 2.92 -2.24
C ALA A 120 12.22 2.36 -2.76
N VAL A 121 11.39 1.81 -1.87
CA VAL A 121 10.04 1.34 -2.20
C VAL A 121 9.16 2.49 -2.72
N SER A 122 9.19 3.65 -2.05
CA SER A 122 8.43 4.83 -2.48
C SER A 122 8.90 5.34 -3.85
N ALA A 123 10.21 5.37 -4.08
CA ALA A 123 10.80 5.82 -5.34
C ALA A 123 10.40 4.90 -6.50
N ALA A 124 10.56 3.58 -6.33
CA ALA A 124 10.20 2.59 -7.34
C ALA A 124 8.71 2.64 -7.71
N ALA A 125 7.84 2.84 -6.71
CA ALA A 125 6.41 3.02 -6.94
C ALA A 125 6.13 4.29 -7.78
N GLY A 126 6.78 5.41 -7.46
CA GLY A 126 6.61 6.67 -8.17
C GLY A 126 7.14 6.65 -9.61
N GLU A 127 8.22 5.90 -9.89
CA GLU A 127 8.75 5.71 -11.25
C GLU A 127 7.71 5.11 -12.21
N ALA A 128 6.71 4.40 -11.70
CA ALA A 128 5.63 3.83 -12.49
C ALA A 128 4.80 4.88 -13.25
N TYR A 129 4.81 6.16 -12.85
CA TYR A 129 4.23 7.25 -13.65
C TYR A 129 4.82 7.34 -15.07
N GLY A 130 6.07 6.90 -15.24
CA GLY A 130 6.78 6.93 -16.51
C GLY A 130 6.55 5.72 -17.42
N TYR A 131 5.72 4.74 -17.05
CA TYR A 131 5.53 3.52 -17.83
C TYR A 131 4.72 3.77 -19.11
N ARG A 132 5.42 4.01 -20.22
CA ARG A 132 4.85 4.21 -21.55
C ARG A 132 4.73 2.87 -22.30
N LYS A 133 3.70 2.74 -23.14
CA LYS A 133 3.44 1.56 -24.01
C LYS A 133 3.75 1.88 -25.48
N GLU A 134 4.70 2.77 -25.72
CA GLU A 134 5.07 3.30 -27.04
C GLU A 134 6.18 2.50 -27.72
#